data_AF-A0A938WT48-F1
#
_entry.id   AF-A0A938WT48-F1
#
_cell.length_a   1.000
_cell.length_b   1.000
_cell.length_c   1.000
_cell.angle_alpha   90.00
_cell.angle_beta   90.00
_cell.angle_gamma   90.00
#
_symmetry.space_group_name_H-M   'P 1'
#
loop_
_entity.id
_entity.type
_entity.pdbx_description
1 polymer ?
#
loop_
_entity_poly.entity_id
_entity_poly.type
_entity_poly.pdbx_seq_one_letter_code
_entity_poly.pdbx_strand_id
1 'polypeptide(L)'
;MLEEYDEIGRLDDAKGIEEPTKLSQLQSEYLKELDIPSDVWNEMPRECQAEHIGSIKNRFDEINIPTSIDRESAVKDLFSHEIAETYKQIEASHDFIQIEQVSDVLADCKELDHGKWQQLEMSEKEYVLNDLEHKIAEIEHRPPCPVRIVNLPHRTFGGYNPETKTIDINSIYVKMSDVDKRQFREVIDTLIHEGRHAYQDYNVNVCEVHPRHSEVISWAETMEGGKWGYHGDVSTKLGQRLYEQQSIEIDARNFAADVLDKFEQKQTV
;
A
#
# COMPACT_ATOMS: atom_id res chain seq x y z
N MET A 1 35.77 36.60 13.21
CA MET A 1 35.33 35.23 13.57
C MET A 1 33.81 35.26 13.53
N LEU A 2 33.26 34.86 12.38
CA LEU A 2 31.85 34.57 12.06
C LEU A 2 31.71 34.76 10.54
N GLU A 3 32.10 33.74 9.78
CA GLU A 3 31.67 33.51 8.41
C GLU A 3 31.46 32.01 8.29
N GLU A 4 30.21 31.59 8.27
CA GLU A 4 29.71 30.34 7.67
C GLU A 4 28.17 30.37 7.81
N TYR A 5 27.49 29.73 6.86
CA TYR A 5 26.04 29.76 6.56
C TYR A 5 25.60 30.79 5.52
N ASP A 6 25.88 30.50 4.24
CA ASP A 6 24.89 30.63 3.15
C ASP A 6 25.29 29.87 1.87
N GLU A 7 25.56 28.55 1.95
CA GLU A 7 25.87 27.71 0.77
C GLU A 7 24.89 26.55 0.56
N ILE A 8 23.61 26.76 0.87
CA ILE A 8 22.54 25.84 0.44
C ILE A 8 21.50 26.65 -0.34
N GLY A 9 21.91 27.19 -1.49
CA GLY A 9 20.97 27.95 -2.33
C GLY A 9 21.59 28.93 -3.31
N ARG A 10 22.56 28.50 -4.13
CA ARG A 10 22.85 29.21 -5.38
C ARG A 10 22.98 28.24 -6.55
N LEU A 11 21.89 28.19 -7.31
CA LEU A 11 21.88 27.79 -8.71
C LEU A 11 22.62 28.87 -9.50
N ASP A 12 23.87 28.58 -9.89
CA ASP A 12 24.53 29.30 -10.97
C ASP A 12 24.34 28.53 -12.28
N ASP A 13 23.85 29.27 -13.28
CA ASP A 13 23.39 28.79 -14.57
C ASP A 13 24.48 28.13 -15.46
N ALA A 14 24.00 27.13 -16.22
CA ALA A 14 24.41 26.75 -17.57
C ALA A 14 25.82 26.15 -17.78
N LYS A 15 25.92 24.82 -17.55
CA LYS A 15 26.59 23.85 -18.44
C LYS A 15 25.82 22.53 -18.33
N GLY A 16 25.57 21.85 -19.45
CA GLY A 16 24.73 20.65 -19.52
C GLY A 16 24.93 19.73 -18.32
N ILE A 17 23.94 19.72 -17.42
CA ILE A 17 23.98 18.96 -16.19
C ILE A 17 23.60 17.55 -16.59
N GLU A 18 24.60 16.69 -16.79
CA GLU A 18 24.36 15.25 -16.65
C GLU A 18 23.78 15.07 -15.25
N GLU A 19 22.56 14.54 -15.16
CA GLU A 19 21.98 14.28 -13.86
C GLU A 19 22.91 13.35 -13.06
N PRO A 20 23.12 13.62 -11.76
CA PRO A 20 23.97 12.80 -10.93
C PRO A 20 23.45 11.36 -10.93
N THR A 21 24.29 10.41 -11.37
CA THR A 21 23.98 8.97 -11.36
C THR A 21 24.43 8.28 -10.06
N LYS A 22 25.01 9.04 -9.12
CA LYS A 22 25.53 8.55 -7.85
C LYS A 22 25.29 9.56 -6.74
N LEU A 23 25.16 9.05 -5.52
CA LEU A 23 25.05 9.86 -4.31
C LEU A 23 26.32 10.68 -4.09
N SER A 24 26.15 11.90 -3.57
CA SER A 24 27.28 12.70 -3.09
C SER A 24 27.92 12.05 -1.86
N GLN A 25 29.14 12.49 -1.53
CA GLN A 25 29.85 12.00 -0.34
C GLN A 25 29.04 12.25 0.95
N LEU A 26 28.47 13.45 1.10
CA LEU A 26 27.67 13.81 2.29
C LEU A 26 26.40 12.97 2.39
N GLN A 27 25.70 12.73 1.28
CA GLN A 27 24.53 11.84 1.25
C GLN A 27 24.89 10.39 1.61
N SER A 28 26.04 9.92 1.11
CA SER A 28 26.54 8.57 1.40
C SER A 28 26.95 8.41 2.87
N GLU A 29 27.61 9.42 3.44
CA GLU A 29 27.98 9.44 4.87
C GLU A 29 26.74 9.49 5.75
N TYR A 30 25.76 10.32 5.39
CA TYR A 30 24.48 10.38 6.10
C TYR A 30 23.76 9.03 6.12
N LEU A 31 23.66 8.34 4.98
CA LEU A 31 23.01 7.03 4.94
C LEU A 31 23.78 5.98 5.74
N LYS A 32 25.12 6.02 5.72
CA LYS A 32 25.99 5.07 6.42
C LYS A 32 25.91 5.13 7.94
N GLU A 33 25.33 6.17 8.54
CA GLU A 33 25.09 6.16 9.99
C GLU A 33 24.08 5.08 10.42
N LEU A 34 23.26 4.58 9.49
CA LEU A 34 22.37 3.44 9.72
C LEU A 34 23.04 2.10 9.37
N ASP A 35 24.31 2.08 8.96
CA ASP A 35 24.98 0.81 8.71
C ASP A 35 25.21 0.08 10.05
N ILE A 36 24.88 -1.21 10.08
CA ILE A 36 25.09 -2.05 11.26
C ILE A 36 25.87 -3.30 10.88
N PRO A 37 26.73 -3.81 11.78
CA PRO A 37 27.46 -5.05 11.55
C PRO A 37 26.53 -6.25 11.24
N SER A 38 26.92 -7.12 10.30
CA SER A 38 26.10 -8.26 9.87
C SER A 38 25.78 -9.24 11.01
N ASP A 39 26.61 -9.35 12.04
CA ASP A 39 26.32 -10.15 13.24
C ASP A 39 25.15 -9.57 14.04
N VAL A 40 25.13 -8.25 14.24
CA VAL A 40 24.00 -7.54 14.88
C VAL A 40 22.74 -7.68 14.05
N TRP A 41 22.85 -7.54 12.72
CA TRP A 41 21.72 -7.72 11.80
C TRP A 41 21.11 -9.12 11.90
N ASN A 42 21.94 -10.17 11.89
CA ASN A 42 21.48 -11.56 11.86
C ASN A 42 20.85 -12.04 13.17
N GLU A 43 21.19 -11.41 14.31
CA GLU A 43 20.58 -11.67 15.61
C GLU A 43 19.28 -10.89 15.84
N MET A 44 18.99 -9.91 14.98
CA MET A 44 17.84 -9.03 15.10
C MET A 44 16.53 -9.75 14.72
N PRO A 45 15.42 -9.55 15.47
CA PRO A 45 14.10 -10.01 15.05
C PRO A 45 13.69 -9.40 13.70
N ARG A 46 12.92 -10.14 12.90
CA ARG A 46 12.46 -9.67 11.57
C ARG A 46 11.71 -8.34 11.61
N GLU A 47 10.93 -8.10 12.66
CA GLU A 47 10.21 -6.84 12.87
C GLU A 47 11.18 -5.65 12.98
N CYS A 48 12.22 -5.79 13.80
CA CYS A 48 13.26 -4.77 13.95
C CYS A 48 14.12 -4.61 12.67
N GLN A 49 14.36 -5.71 11.92
CA GLN A 49 15.01 -5.61 10.60
C GLN A 49 14.18 -4.77 9.63
N ALA A 50 12.86 -4.96 9.61
CA ALA A 50 11.95 -4.17 8.78
C ALA A 50 11.92 -2.69 9.21
N GLU A 51 11.89 -2.40 10.51
CA GLU A 51 12.00 -1.03 11.05
C GLU A 51 13.32 -0.36 10.66
N HIS A 52 14.43 -1.11 10.70
CA HIS A 52 15.76 -0.62 10.31
C HIS A 52 15.83 -0.29 8.82
N ILE A 53 15.29 -1.16 7.96
CA ILE A 53 15.14 -0.85 6.52
C ILE A 53 14.24 0.36 6.32
N GLY A 54 13.13 0.46 7.05
CA GLY A 54 12.25 1.63 7.03
C GLY A 54 13.00 2.93 7.34
N SER A 55 13.90 2.89 8.33
CA SER A 55 14.78 4.03 8.67
C SER A 55 15.73 4.39 7.52
N ILE A 56 16.28 3.39 6.82
CA ILE A 56 17.11 3.61 5.62
C ILE A 56 16.28 4.30 4.54
N LYS A 57 15.08 3.79 4.24
CA LYS A 57 14.15 4.38 3.26
C LYS A 57 13.82 5.85 3.60
N ASN A 58 13.42 6.11 4.85
CA ASN A 58 13.12 7.46 5.31
C ASN A 58 14.30 8.41 5.08
N ARG A 59 15.53 7.98 5.34
CA ARG A 59 16.70 8.81 5.03
C ARG A 59 16.87 9.06 3.54
N PHE A 60 16.63 8.05 2.69
CA PHE A 60 16.59 8.22 1.24
C PHE A 60 15.54 9.25 0.79
N ASP A 61 14.43 9.39 1.51
CA ASP A 61 13.39 10.40 1.24
C ASP A 61 13.76 11.80 1.77
N GLU A 62 14.45 11.87 2.91
CA GLU A 62 14.96 13.13 3.48
C GLU A 62 16.03 13.78 2.60
N ILE A 63 16.89 12.97 1.97
CA ILE A 63 17.84 13.48 0.99
C ILE A 63 17.13 13.63 -0.35
N ASN A 64 17.13 14.83 -0.92
CA ASN A 64 16.49 15.09 -2.20
C ASN A 64 17.31 14.46 -3.35
N ILE A 65 17.15 13.16 -3.57
CA ILE A 65 17.92 12.38 -4.54
C ILE A 65 17.30 12.55 -5.93
N PRO A 66 18.11 12.86 -6.96
CA PRO A 66 17.67 12.81 -8.35
C PRO A 66 17.04 11.46 -8.72
N THR A 67 15.99 11.48 -9.54
CA THR A 67 15.29 10.27 -10.03
C THR A 67 16.16 9.33 -10.86
N SER A 68 17.31 9.80 -11.34
CA SER A 68 18.32 9.01 -12.06
C SER A 68 19.19 8.13 -11.17
N ILE A 69 19.11 8.27 -9.84
CA ILE A 69 19.82 7.40 -8.89
C ILE A 69 18.91 6.26 -8.47
N ASP A 70 19.33 5.04 -8.79
CA ASP A 70 18.67 3.82 -8.34
C ASP A 70 18.96 3.57 -6.85
N ARG A 71 17.90 3.56 -6.03
CA ARG A 71 18.01 3.33 -4.58
C ARG A 71 18.51 1.93 -4.27
N GLU A 72 18.11 0.91 -5.04
CA GLU A 72 18.58 -0.47 -4.83
C GLU A 72 20.09 -0.56 -5.02
N SER A 73 20.62 -0.01 -6.12
CA SER A 73 22.07 0.06 -6.37
C SER A 73 22.79 0.87 -5.30
N ALA A 74 22.23 1.98 -4.82
CA ALA A 74 22.83 2.79 -3.77
C ALA A 74 22.90 2.02 -2.44
N VAL A 75 21.85 1.29 -2.06
CA VAL A 75 21.84 0.47 -0.85
C VAL A 75 22.88 -0.65 -0.95
N LYS A 76 22.96 -1.32 -2.11
CA LYS A 76 23.94 -2.38 -2.36
C LYS A 76 25.40 -1.90 -2.25
N ASP A 77 25.66 -0.64 -2.62
CA ASP A 77 27.00 -0.04 -2.54
C ASP A 77 27.36 0.44 -1.12
N LEU A 78 26.35 0.78 -0.30
CA LEU A 78 26.55 1.43 0.99
C LEU A 78 26.47 0.48 2.20
N PHE A 79 25.65 -0.56 2.12
CA PHE A 79 25.32 -1.45 3.24
C PHE A 79 25.76 -2.90 2.98
N SER A 80 25.67 -3.74 4.02
CA SER A 80 25.94 -5.17 3.91
C SER A 80 25.02 -5.88 2.91
N HIS A 81 25.46 -7.04 2.42
CA HIS A 81 24.66 -7.86 1.51
C HIS A 81 23.32 -8.27 2.14
N GLU A 82 23.29 -8.58 3.43
CA GLU A 82 22.06 -8.97 4.14
C GLU A 82 21.05 -7.81 4.20
N ILE A 83 21.53 -6.58 4.47
CA ILE A 83 20.70 -5.38 4.47
C ILE A 83 20.18 -5.09 3.06
N ALA A 84 21.05 -5.18 2.04
CA ALA A 84 20.66 -4.93 0.65
C ALA A 84 19.62 -5.94 0.12
N GLU A 85 19.78 -7.22 0.43
CA GLU A 85 18.80 -8.25 0.07
C GLU A 85 17.47 -8.04 0.79
N THR A 86 17.50 -7.63 2.07
CA THR A 86 16.28 -7.38 2.84
C THR A 86 15.59 -6.09 2.36
N TYR A 87 16.36 -5.06 2.03
CA TYR A 87 15.86 -3.83 1.42
C TYR A 87 15.08 -4.11 0.14
N LYS A 88 15.65 -4.95 -0.74
CA LYS A 88 15.02 -5.40 -1.99
C LYS A 88 13.72 -6.17 -1.74
N GLN A 89 13.65 -6.95 -0.66
CA GLN A 89 12.50 -7.77 -0.34
C GLN A 89 11.34 -7.00 0.29
N ILE A 90 11.57 -5.78 0.78
CA ILE A 90 10.56 -4.98 1.47
C ILE A 90 9.77 -4.09 0.51
N GLU A 91 10.35 -3.65 -0.62
CA GLU A 91 9.57 -2.92 -1.63
C GLU A 91 8.53 -3.85 -2.28
N ALA A 92 7.27 -3.43 -2.24
CA ALA A 92 6.18 -4.09 -2.93
C ALA A 92 6.35 -3.90 -4.45
N SER A 93 5.85 -4.86 -5.23
CA SER A 93 5.89 -4.74 -6.69
C SER A 93 5.05 -3.54 -7.17
N HIS A 94 5.28 -3.08 -8.40
CA HIS A 94 4.45 -2.01 -8.98
C HIS A 94 2.98 -2.45 -9.11
N ASP A 95 2.04 -1.51 -9.03
CA ASP A 95 0.60 -1.80 -9.03
C ASP A 95 0.14 -2.73 -10.16
N PHE A 96 0.68 -2.59 -11.37
CA PHE A 96 0.29 -3.48 -12.48
C PHE A 96 0.68 -4.95 -12.26
N ILE A 97 1.74 -5.21 -11.46
CA ILE A 97 2.15 -6.55 -11.05
C ILE A 97 1.23 -7.03 -9.92
N GLN A 98 0.99 -6.19 -8.91
CA GLN A 98 0.06 -6.50 -7.82
C GLN A 98 -1.33 -6.84 -8.36
N ILE A 99 -1.86 -6.05 -9.30
CA ILE A 99 -3.15 -6.27 -9.97
C ILE A 99 -3.21 -7.65 -10.64
N GLU A 100 -2.15 -8.03 -11.35
CA GLU A 100 -2.07 -9.33 -12.01
C GLU A 100 -2.02 -10.48 -10.99
N GLN A 101 -1.20 -10.35 -9.94
CA GLN A 101 -1.05 -11.36 -8.90
C GLN A 101 -2.31 -11.51 -8.04
N VAL A 102 -2.96 -10.40 -7.66
CA VAL A 102 -4.21 -10.43 -6.90
C VAL A 102 -5.31 -11.06 -7.75
N SER A 103 -5.41 -10.70 -9.03
CA SER A 103 -6.40 -11.34 -9.91
C SER A 103 -6.12 -12.83 -10.15
N ASP A 104 -4.86 -13.29 -10.12
CA ASP A 104 -4.52 -14.73 -10.09
C ASP A 104 -5.01 -15.40 -8.81
N VAL A 105 -4.78 -14.79 -7.64
CA VAL A 105 -5.28 -15.29 -6.35
C VAL A 105 -6.81 -15.45 -6.36
N LEU A 106 -7.53 -14.46 -6.91
CA LEU A 106 -8.98 -14.53 -7.04
C LEU A 106 -9.41 -15.65 -8.01
N ALA A 107 -8.72 -15.79 -9.16
CA ALA A 107 -9.02 -16.82 -10.15
C ALA A 107 -8.78 -18.25 -9.62
N ASP A 108 -7.75 -18.44 -8.81
CA ASP A 108 -7.42 -19.73 -8.20
C ASP A 108 -8.35 -20.10 -7.02
N CYS A 109 -9.05 -19.12 -6.44
CA CYS A 109 -10.02 -19.33 -5.38
C CYS A 109 -11.32 -19.92 -5.94
N LYS A 110 -11.44 -21.25 -5.84
CA LYS A 110 -12.60 -22.01 -6.34
C LYS A 110 -13.91 -21.55 -5.71
N GLU A 111 -13.89 -21.09 -4.48
CA GLU A 111 -15.02 -20.58 -3.71
C GLU A 111 -15.61 -19.30 -4.33
N LEU A 112 -14.84 -18.56 -5.14
CA LEU A 112 -15.32 -17.41 -5.90
C LEU A 112 -16.05 -17.79 -7.21
N ASP A 113 -16.23 -19.07 -7.50
CA ASP A 113 -17.31 -19.48 -8.42
C ASP A 113 -18.66 -19.19 -7.75
N HIS A 114 -19.50 -18.35 -8.36
CA HIS A 114 -20.77 -17.91 -7.76
C HIS A 114 -21.67 -19.08 -7.34
N GLY A 115 -21.65 -20.20 -8.08
CA GLY A 115 -22.43 -21.39 -7.74
C GLY A 115 -21.92 -22.14 -6.51
N LYS A 116 -20.61 -22.08 -6.24
CA LYS A 116 -20.01 -22.59 -4.99
C LYS A 116 -20.16 -21.61 -3.84
N TRP A 117 -19.94 -20.31 -4.09
CA TRP A 117 -20.15 -19.25 -3.11
C TRP A 117 -21.54 -19.32 -2.46
N GLN A 118 -22.58 -19.57 -3.27
CA GLN A 118 -23.95 -19.78 -2.82
C GLN A 118 -24.13 -20.90 -1.79
N GLN A 119 -23.27 -21.89 -1.81
CA GLN A 119 -23.36 -23.07 -0.93
C GLN A 119 -22.63 -22.86 0.39
N LEU A 120 -21.84 -21.80 0.50
CA LEU A 120 -21.09 -21.47 1.72
C LEU A 120 -22.00 -20.84 2.76
N GLU A 121 -21.87 -21.30 3.99
CA GLU A 121 -22.44 -20.65 5.17
C GLU A 121 -21.71 -19.32 5.44
N MET A 122 -22.33 -18.43 6.23
CA MET A 122 -21.78 -17.10 6.49
C MET A 122 -20.36 -17.14 7.08
N SER A 123 -20.09 -18.09 7.99
CA SER A 123 -18.75 -18.27 8.57
C SER A 123 -17.73 -18.78 7.57
N GLU A 124 -18.15 -19.58 6.57
CA GLU A 124 -17.26 -20.06 5.51
C GLU A 124 -16.93 -18.93 4.52
N LYS A 125 -17.90 -18.05 4.23
CA LYS A 125 -17.65 -16.82 3.46
C LYS A 125 -16.67 -15.90 4.17
N GLU A 126 -16.84 -15.69 5.48
CA GLU A 126 -15.88 -14.91 6.28
C GLU A 126 -14.48 -15.52 6.26
N TYR A 127 -14.37 -16.84 6.34
CA TYR A 127 -13.09 -17.55 6.22
C TYR A 127 -12.45 -17.33 4.84
N VAL A 128 -13.21 -17.48 3.75
CA VAL A 128 -12.72 -17.23 2.38
C VAL A 128 -12.22 -15.80 2.23
N LEU A 129 -12.97 -14.81 2.72
CA LEU A 129 -12.57 -13.40 2.64
C LEU A 129 -11.29 -13.11 3.44
N ASN A 130 -11.11 -13.74 4.61
CA ASN A 130 -9.87 -13.63 5.38
C ASN A 130 -8.67 -14.31 4.70
N ASP A 131 -8.87 -15.47 4.07
CA ASP A 131 -7.82 -16.18 3.33
C ASP A 131 -7.37 -15.38 2.10
N LEU A 132 -8.31 -14.75 1.40
CA LEU A 132 -8.02 -13.83 0.30
C LEU A 132 -7.23 -12.62 0.77
N GLU A 133 -7.67 -11.93 1.83
CA GLU A 133 -6.96 -10.79 2.41
C GLU A 133 -5.54 -11.15 2.87
N HIS A 134 -5.33 -12.36 3.41
CA HIS A 134 -3.97 -12.82 3.75
C HIS A 134 -3.05 -12.86 2.53
N LYS A 135 -3.53 -13.43 1.42
CA LYS A 135 -2.76 -13.55 0.19
C LYS A 135 -2.56 -12.20 -0.50
N ILE A 136 -3.56 -11.33 -0.46
CA ILE A 136 -3.48 -9.96 -0.99
C ILE A 136 -2.45 -9.15 -0.21
N ALA A 137 -2.53 -9.16 1.11
CA ALA A 137 -1.58 -8.46 1.98
C ALA A 137 -0.13 -8.97 1.79
N GLU A 138 0.06 -10.27 1.54
CA GLU A 138 1.37 -10.84 1.20
C GLU A 138 1.91 -10.29 -0.12
N ILE A 139 1.07 -10.16 -1.17
CA ILE A 139 1.45 -9.54 -2.45
C ILE A 139 1.81 -8.05 -2.25
N GLU A 140 1.07 -7.38 -1.40
CA GLU A 140 1.22 -5.96 -1.07
C GLU A 140 2.34 -5.70 -0.04
N HIS A 141 3.05 -6.73 0.41
CA HIS A 141 4.13 -6.65 1.41
C HIS A 141 3.72 -5.92 2.71
N ARG A 142 2.49 -6.13 3.17
CA ARG A 142 1.97 -5.59 4.43
C ARG A 142 1.39 -6.68 5.32
N PRO A 143 1.23 -6.43 6.64
CA PRO A 143 0.47 -7.32 7.50
C PRO A 143 -1.00 -7.46 7.04
N PRO A 144 -1.58 -8.66 7.12
CA PRO A 144 -2.98 -8.86 6.77
C PRO A 144 -3.93 -8.27 7.81
N CYS A 145 -5.06 -7.74 7.35
CA CYS A 145 -6.12 -7.23 8.22
C CYS A 145 -7.18 -8.30 8.49
N PRO A 146 -7.63 -8.51 9.74
CA PRO A 146 -8.79 -9.36 9.98
C PRO A 146 -10.03 -8.82 9.27
N VAL A 147 -10.66 -9.66 8.44
CA VAL A 147 -11.92 -9.35 7.77
C VAL A 147 -13.07 -9.83 8.64
N ARG A 148 -14.08 -8.98 8.86
CA ARG A 148 -15.26 -9.33 9.66
C ARG A 148 -16.52 -9.07 8.88
N ILE A 149 -17.49 -9.97 9.01
CA ILE A 149 -18.83 -9.76 8.47
C ILE A 149 -19.72 -9.17 9.57
N VAL A 150 -20.07 -7.89 9.45
CA VAL A 150 -20.79 -7.15 10.51
C VAL A 150 -22.06 -6.48 9.99
N ASN A 151 -22.94 -6.07 10.90
CA ASN A 151 -24.14 -5.31 10.52
C ASN A 151 -23.81 -3.82 10.45
N LEU A 152 -23.73 -3.27 9.24
CA LEU A 152 -23.49 -1.85 8.97
C LEU A 152 -24.78 -1.16 8.48
N PRO A 153 -24.88 0.18 8.60
CA PRO A 153 -26.01 0.92 8.05
C PRO A 153 -26.31 0.60 6.58
N HIS A 154 -27.58 0.72 6.20
CA HIS A 154 -27.97 0.59 4.79
C HIS A 154 -27.20 1.60 3.93
N ARG A 155 -26.68 1.15 2.77
CA ARG A 155 -25.82 1.89 1.83
C ARG A 155 -24.34 1.96 2.19
N THR A 156 -23.90 1.31 3.27
CA THR A 156 -22.48 1.14 3.58
C THR A 156 -22.06 -0.28 3.21
N PHE A 157 -21.18 -0.43 2.21
CA PHE A 157 -20.71 -1.73 1.76
C PHE A 157 -19.68 -2.35 2.71
N GLY A 158 -18.71 -1.55 3.13
CA GLY A 158 -17.69 -1.94 4.10
C GLY A 158 -16.96 -0.72 4.65
N GLY A 159 -15.83 -0.99 5.29
CA GLY A 159 -14.90 0.03 5.75
C GLY A 159 -13.67 -0.57 6.41
N TYR A 160 -12.50 -0.01 6.11
CA TYR A 160 -11.27 -0.20 6.85
C TYR A 160 -11.23 0.67 8.11
N ASN A 161 -10.84 0.09 9.24
CA ASN A 161 -10.63 0.82 10.49
C ASN A 161 -9.13 0.95 10.79
N PRO A 162 -8.55 2.17 10.73
CA PRO A 162 -7.12 2.38 10.96
C PRO A 162 -6.70 2.23 12.43
N GLU A 163 -7.63 2.30 13.40
CA GLU A 163 -7.32 2.09 14.82
C GLU A 163 -7.20 0.60 15.15
N THR A 164 -8.14 -0.20 14.66
CA THR A 164 -8.19 -1.65 14.94
C THR A 164 -7.50 -2.49 13.87
N LYS A 165 -7.10 -1.89 12.75
CA LYS A 165 -6.51 -2.56 11.57
C LYS A 165 -7.39 -3.70 11.04
N THR A 166 -8.71 -3.47 10.98
CA THR A 166 -9.70 -4.46 10.55
C THR A 166 -10.48 -3.98 9.34
N ILE A 167 -10.91 -4.92 8.49
CA ILE A 167 -11.81 -4.66 7.37
C ILE A 167 -13.20 -5.19 7.73
N ASP A 168 -14.20 -4.33 7.75
CA ASP A 168 -15.59 -4.70 8.00
C ASP A 168 -16.37 -4.74 6.69
N ILE A 169 -17.04 -5.85 6.40
CA ILE A 169 -17.93 -6.00 5.23
C ILE A 169 -19.37 -6.19 5.71
N ASN A 170 -20.31 -5.48 5.09
CA ASN A 170 -21.70 -5.49 5.53
C ASN A 170 -22.37 -6.83 5.21
N SER A 171 -22.79 -7.51 6.28
CA SER A 171 -23.53 -8.78 6.27
C SER A 171 -24.75 -8.80 5.36
N ILE A 172 -25.42 -7.65 5.15
CA ILE A 172 -26.57 -7.55 4.25
C ILE A 172 -26.14 -7.84 2.81
N TYR A 173 -25.04 -7.24 2.35
CA TYR A 173 -24.55 -7.42 0.98
C TYR A 173 -23.92 -8.79 0.78
N VAL A 174 -23.23 -9.32 1.79
CA VAL A 174 -22.77 -10.72 1.76
C VAL A 174 -23.95 -11.67 1.62
N LYS A 175 -25.05 -11.46 2.35
CA LYS A 175 -26.24 -12.31 2.18
C LYS A 175 -26.91 -12.12 0.81
N MET A 176 -26.97 -10.91 0.30
CA MET A 176 -27.55 -10.64 -1.02
C MET A 176 -26.72 -11.21 -2.18
N SER A 177 -25.40 -11.38 -1.97
CA SER A 177 -24.50 -11.97 -2.95
C SER A 177 -24.86 -13.41 -3.34
N ASP A 178 -25.62 -14.12 -2.50
CA ASP A 178 -26.10 -15.48 -2.81
C ASP A 178 -26.96 -15.46 -4.08
N VAL A 179 -27.82 -14.46 -4.24
CA VAL A 179 -28.82 -14.43 -5.31
C VAL A 179 -28.50 -13.43 -6.40
N ASP A 180 -27.76 -12.37 -6.09
CA ASP A 180 -27.42 -11.32 -7.03
C ASP A 180 -25.91 -11.31 -7.33
N LYS A 181 -25.55 -11.68 -8.56
CA LYS A 181 -24.17 -11.65 -9.05
C LYS A 181 -23.54 -10.27 -8.96
N ARG A 182 -24.32 -9.19 -9.00
CA ARG A 182 -23.79 -7.83 -8.81
C ARG A 182 -23.33 -7.67 -7.36
N GLN A 183 -24.14 -8.09 -6.39
CA GLN A 183 -23.76 -8.03 -4.97
C GLN A 183 -22.58 -8.95 -4.66
N PHE A 184 -22.48 -10.10 -5.34
CA PHE A 184 -21.28 -10.93 -5.29
C PHE A 184 -20.03 -10.18 -5.75
N ARG A 185 -20.10 -9.49 -6.89
CA ARG A 185 -19.00 -8.65 -7.36
C ARG A 185 -18.68 -7.53 -6.36
N GLU A 186 -19.70 -6.83 -5.84
CA GLU A 186 -19.52 -5.74 -4.86
C GLU A 186 -18.84 -6.20 -3.57
N VAL A 187 -19.10 -7.43 -3.10
CA VAL A 187 -18.42 -7.98 -1.91
C VAL A 187 -16.91 -8.14 -2.15
N ILE A 188 -16.52 -8.63 -3.33
CA ILE A 188 -15.11 -8.78 -3.70
C ILE A 188 -14.48 -7.40 -3.93
N ASP A 189 -15.18 -6.49 -4.61
CA ASP A 189 -14.77 -5.10 -4.81
C ASP A 189 -14.48 -4.41 -3.48
N THR A 190 -15.41 -4.54 -2.52
CA THR A 190 -15.26 -4.00 -1.16
C THR A 190 -14.03 -4.58 -0.48
N LEU A 191 -13.79 -5.90 -0.55
CA LEU A 191 -12.61 -6.51 0.06
C LEU A 191 -11.31 -5.89 -0.48
N ILE A 192 -11.19 -5.77 -1.80
CA ILE A 192 -9.98 -5.23 -2.45
C ILE A 192 -9.83 -3.74 -2.16
N HIS A 193 -10.93 -2.98 -2.21
CA HIS A 193 -10.95 -1.55 -1.94
C HIS A 193 -10.49 -1.22 -0.52
N GLU A 194 -11.09 -1.87 0.48
CA GLU A 194 -10.72 -1.67 1.88
C GLU A 194 -9.32 -2.25 2.18
N GLY A 195 -8.92 -3.33 1.50
CA GLY A 195 -7.54 -3.83 1.53
C GLY A 195 -6.53 -2.81 1.01
N ARG A 196 -6.87 -2.10 -0.07
CA ARG A 196 -6.02 -1.02 -0.61
C ARG A 196 -5.96 0.17 0.36
N HIS A 197 -7.01 0.47 1.11
CA HIS A 197 -6.92 1.44 2.21
C HIS A 197 -5.98 0.97 3.33
N ALA A 198 -5.99 -0.30 3.69
CA ALA A 198 -5.01 -0.86 4.64
C ALA A 198 -3.57 -0.74 4.10
N TYR A 199 -3.36 -0.94 2.80
CA TYR A 199 -2.07 -0.72 2.15
C TYR A 199 -1.62 0.73 2.19
N GLN A 200 -2.49 1.68 1.83
CA GLN A 200 -2.18 3.10 1.90
C GLN A 200 -1.84 3.52 3.33
N ASP A 201 -2.61 3.07 4.32
CA ASP A 201 -2.37 3.34 5.74
C ASP A 201 -1.02 2.80 6.21
N TYR A 202 -0.67 1.58 5.81
CA TYR A 202 0.62 0.98 6.13
C TYR A 202 1.78 1.79 5.55
N ASN A 203 1.66 2.22 4.29
CA ASN A 203 2.68 3.01 3.60
C ASN A 203 2.86 4.40 4.19
N VAL A 204 1.78 5.04 4.61
CA VAL A 204 1.83 6.41 5.18
C VAL A 204 2.26 6.39 6.64
N ASN A 205 1.77 5.44 7.45
CA ASN A 205 1.86 5.52 8.91
C ASN A 205 2.81 4.49 9.54
N VAL A 206 3.31 3.49 8.78
CA VAL A 206 4.12 2.39 9.35
C VAL A 206 5.41 2.18 8.58
N CYS A 207 5.35 1.77 7.32
CA CYS A 207 6.51 1.48 6.50
C CYS A 207 6.17 1.67 5.01
N GLU A 208 6.88 2.59 4.36
CA GLU A 208 6.74 2.81 2.92
C GLU A 208 7.35 1.66 2.12
N VAL A 209 6.50 0.74 1.69
CA VAL A 209 6.81 -0.38 0.79
C VAL A 209 6.46 -0.07 -0.66
N HIS A 210 5.62 0.93 -0.90
CA HIS A 210 5.13 1.31 -2.22
C HIS A 210 6.25 1.94 -3.06
N PRO A 211 6.39 1.55 -4.34
CA PRO A 211 7.54 1.96 -5.16
C PRO A 211 7.53 3.44 -5.57
N ARG A 212 6.44 4.18 -5.36
CA ARG A 212 6.31 5.59 -5.76
C ARG A 212 6.01 6.51 -4.58
N HIS A 213 7.04 7.09 -4.01
CA HIS A 213 6.93 8.03 -2.91
C HIS A 213 5.96 9.21 -3.16
N SER A 214 5.87 9.71 -4.40
CA SER A 214 4.92 10.77 -4.74
C SER A 214 3.45 10.38 -4.54
N GLU A 215 3.11 9.10 -4.74
CA GLU A 215 1.75 8.60 -4.51
C GLU A 215 1.47 8.52 -2.99
N VAL A 216 2.46 8.08 -2.21
CA VAL A 216 2.40 8.02 -0.74
C VAL A 216 2.24 9.42 -0.13
N ILE A 217 2.96 10.43 -0.62
CA ILE A 217 2.77 11.84 -0.21
C ILE A 217 1.33 12.27 -0.50
N SER A 218 0.78 11.95 -1.68
CA SER A 218 -0.60 12.33 -2.03
C SER A 218 -1.62 11.65 -1.12
N TRP A 219 -1.36 10.41 -0.69
CA TRP A 219 -2.18 9.74 0.33
C TRP A 219 -2.03 10.41 1.70
N ALA A 220 -0.80 10.71 2.12
CA ALA A 220 -0.53 11.39 3.39
C ALA A 220 -1.24 12.75 3.49
N GLU A 221 -1.23 13.56 2.42
CA GLU A 221 -1.96 14.85 2.36
C GLU A 221 -3.47 14.68 2.59
N THR A 222 -4.02 13.54 2.16
CA THR A 222 -5.43 13.18 2.38
C THR A 222 -5.68 12.39 3.65
N MET A 223 -4.66 12.03 4.44
CA MET A 223 -4.80 11.39 5.76
C MET A 223 -4.49 12.36 6.91
N GLU A 224 -3.36 13.09 6.85
CA GLU A 224 -2.77 13.93 7.91
C GLU A 224 -3.67 15.08 8.37
N GLY A 225 -4.57 15.57 7.51
CA GLY A 225 -5.54 16.59 7.92
C GLY A 225 -6.69 16.11 8.81
N GLY A 226 -6.61 14.91 9.39
CA GLY A 226 -7.74 14.24 10.08
C GLY A 226 -8.78 13.71 9.11
N LYS A 227 -8.34 13.25 7.94
CA LYS A 227 -9.13 13.17 6.69
C LYS A 227 -9.46 11.73 6.24
N TRP A 228 -9.24 10.73 7.10
CA TRP A 228 -9.96 9.44 7.01
C TRP A 228 -11.49 9.63 6.94
N GLY A 229 -11.99 10.79 7.42
CA GLY A 229 -13.26 11.38 6.99
C GLY A 229 -13.06 12.87 6.64
N TYR A 230 -13.12 13.25 5.37
CA TYR A 230 -12.93 14.66 4.99
C TYR A 230 -14.16 15.54 5.27
N HIS A 231 -13.88 16.85 5.42
CA HIS A 231 -14.78 17.99 5.62
C HIS A 231 -15.93 18.06 4.60
N GLY A 232 -17.08 17.54 4.99
CA GLY A 232 -18.33 17.75 4.26
C GLY A 232 -19.41 16.86 4.81
N ASP A 233 -20.63 17.37 4.86
CA ASP A 233 -21.78 16.52 5.13
C ASP A 233 -21.97 15.56 3.94
N VAL A 234 -21.53 14.29 4.09
CA VAL A 234 -21.75 13.22 3.09
C VAL A 234 -23.23 12.92 2.87
N SER A 235 -24.13 13.44 3.72
CA SER A 235 -25.56 13.45 3.44
C SER A 235 -25.91 14.37 2.26
N THR A 236 -25.00 15.26 1.86
CA THR A 236 -25.12 16.10 0.67
C THR A 236 -24.39 15.49 -0.52
N LYS A 237 -24.95 15.69 -1.71
CA LYS A 237 -24.32 15.26 -2.97
C LYS A 237 -22.95 15.89 -3.22
N LEU A 238 -22.71 17.10 -2.70
CA LEU A 238 -21.42 17.77 -2.84
C LEU A 238 -20.38 17.12 -1.91
N GLY A 239 -20.75 16.86 -0.65
CA GLY A 239 -19.89 16.17 0.30
C GLY A 239 -19.50 14.79 -0.19
N GLN A 240 -20.46 14.01 -0.69
CA GLN A 240 -20.18 12.70 -1.28
C GLN A 240 -19.19 12.79 -2.46
N ARG A 241 -19.37 13.76 -3.37
CA ARG A 241 -18.45 13.93 -4.52
C ARG A 241 -17.06 14.34 -4.10
N LEU A 242 -16.93 15.19 -3.10
CA LEU A 242 -15.61 15.63 -2.60
C LEU A 242 -14.87 14.47 -1.95
N TYR A 243 -15.58 13.61 -1.22
CA TYR A 243 -15.05 12.36 -0.69
C TYR A 243 -14.54 11.44 -1.81
N GLU A 244 -15.38 11.16 -2.81
CA GLU A 244 -15.04 10.28 -3.94
C GLU A 244 -13.82 10.79 -4.77
N GLN A 245 -13.50 12.08 -4.67
CA GLN A 245 -12.41 12.76 -5.38
C GLN A 245 -11.09 12.83 -4.58
N GLN A 246 -11.04 12.29 -3.37
CA GLN A 246 -9.78 12.22 -2.62
C GLN A 246 -8.80 11.25 -3.30
N SER A 247 -7.50 11.54 -3.26
CA SER A 247 -6.46 10.70 -3.88
C SER A 247 -6.50 9.26 -3.39
N ILE A 248 -6.67 9.04 -2.08
CA ILE A 248 -6.82 7.70 -1.47
C ILE A 248 -8.02 6.92 -2.03
N GLU A 249 -9.15 7.60 -2.22
CA GLU A 249 -10.40 7.02 -2.72
C GLU A 249 -10.35 6.73 -4.22
N ILE A 250 -9.69 7.62 -4.98
CA ILE A 250 -9.47 7.42 -6.42
C ILE A 250 -8.53 6.23 -6.64
N ASP A 251 -7.41 6.15 -5.91
CA ASP A 251 -6.47 5.04 -6.00
C ASP A 251 -7.12 3.71 -5.62
N ALA A 252 -7.76 3.62 -4.45
CA ALA A 252 -8.42 2.39 -3.99
C ALA A 252 -9.48 1.89 -4.96
N ARG A 253 -10.28 2.80 -5.54
CA ARG A 253 -11.30 2.48 -6.53
C ARG A 253 -10.72 2.01 -7.85
N ASN A 254 -9.69 2.67 -8.37
CA ASN A 254 -9.06 2.29 -9.62
C ASN A 254 -8.36 0.94 -9.48
N PHE A 255 -7.62 0.72 -8.39
CA PHE A 255 -6.95 -0.54 -8.11
C PHE A 255 -7.95 -1.71 -8.02
N ALA A 256 -9.03 -1.56 -7.25
CA ALA A 256 -10.08 -2.58 -7.14
C ALA A 256 -10.77 -2.87 -8.48
N ALA A 257 -11.07 -1.82 -9.26
CA ALA A 257 -11.66 -1.97 -10.59
C ALA A 257 -10.74 -2.73 -11.54
N ASP A 258 -9.46 -2.37 -11.61
CA ASP A 258 -8.48 -3.01 -12.50
C ASP A 258 -8.24 -4.49 -12.12
N VAL A 259 -8.19 -4.81 -10.81
CA VAL A 259 -8.12 -6.19 -10.32
C VAL A 259 -9.33 -7.00 -10.77
N LEU A 260 -10.54 -6.47 -10.61
CA LEU A 260 -11.76 -7.18 -10.97
C LEU A 260 -11.91 -7.34 -12.48
N ASP A 261 -11.56 -6.33 -13.26
CA ASP A 261 -11.56 -6.42 -14.72
C ASP A 261 -10.61 -7.54 -15.20
N LYS A 262 -9.44 -7.68 -14.56
CA LYS A 262 -8.48 -8.77 -14.85
C LYS A 262 -9.00 -10.13 -14.40
N PHE A 263 -9.61 -10.20 -13.22
CA PHE A 263 -10.22 -11.44 -12.72
C PHE A 263 -11.35 -11.93 -13.63
N GLU A 264 -12.24 -11.04 -14.08
CA GLU A 264 -13.34 -11.38 -14.99
C GLU A 264 -12.83 -11.85 -16.36
N GLN A 265 -11.75 -11.26 -16.88
CA GLN A 265 -11.08 -11.74 -18.09
C GLN A 265 -10.55 -13.16 -17.92
N LYS A 266 -9.99 -13.50 -16.75
CA LYS A 266 -9.49 -14.86 -16.44
C LYS A 266 -10.61 -15.89 -16.33
N GLN A 267 -11.79 -15.48 -15.89
CA GLN A 267 -12.97 -16.38 -15.83
C GLN A 267 -13.59 -16.69 -17.21
N THR A 268 -13.23 -15.94 -18.25
CA THR A 268 -13.78 -16.13 -19.61
C THR A 268 -12.89 -16.99 -20.53
N VAL A 269 -11.71 -17.39 -20.07
CA VAL A 269 -10.73 -18.25 -20.79
C VAL A 269 -10.90 -19.71 -20.37
#